data_AF-A0A931TQC4-F1
#
_entry.id   AF-A0A931TQC4-F1
#
_cell.length_a   1.000
_cell.length_b   1.000
_cell.length_c   1.000
_cell.angle_alpha   90.00
_cell.angle_beta   90.00
_cell.angle_gamma   90.00
#
_symmetry.space_group_name_H-M   'P 1'
#
loop_
_entity.id
_entity.type
_entity.pdbx_description
1 polymer ?
#
loop_
_entity_poly.entity_id
_entity_poly.type
_entity_poly.pdbx_seq_one_letter_code
_entity_poly.pdbx_strand_id
1 'polypeptide(L)'
;MKNFTLLSLMFCSIVLLSCEKNYVCSCTIKSKNIKVKNQMHIETVKSYNDKCATRKCKRIESEFNNSEDNRNNDTTICTAVF
;
A
#
# COMPACT_ATOMS: atom_id res chain seq x y z
N MET A 1 -20.56 6.08 37.52
CA MET A 1 -19.95 4.79 37.92
C MET A 1 -19.67 4.03 36.64
N LYS A 2 -18.40 3.91 36.24
CA LYS A 2 -17.61 2.65 36.31
C LYS A 2 -18.29 1.55 35.47
N ASN A 3 -17.78 1.10 34.32
CA ASN A 3 -16.39 0.70 34.07
C ASN A 3 -15.98 0.85 32.59
N PHE A 4 -14.79 1.41 32.46
CA PHE A 4 -13.92 1.48 31.30
C PHE A 4 -13.12 0.16 31.26
N THR A 5 -13.36 -0.73 30.31
CA THR A 5 -12.47 -1.89 30.06
C THR A 5 -11.73 -1.69 28.75
N LEU A 6 -10.66 -0.91 28.90
CA LEU A 6 -9.59 -0.68 27.96
C LEU A 6 -8.72 -1.96 27.89
N LEU A 7 -9.16 -2.99 27.17
CA LEU A 7 -8.45 -4.28 27.18
C LEU A 7 -8.51 -5.05 25.84
N SER A 8 -8.37 -4.35 24.73
CA SER A 8 -8.20 -4.98 23.40
C SER A 8 -7.09 -4.36 22.55
N LEU A 9 -6.17 -3.61 23.18
CA LEU A 9 -5.05 -2.91 22.52
C LEU A 9 -3.67 -3.54 22.83
N MET A 10 -3.62 -4.82 23.23
CA MET A 10 -2.37 -5.54 23.52
C MET A 10 -2.33 -6.95 22.91
N PHE A 11 -2.45 -7.05 21.59
CA PHE A 11 -2.03 -8.26 20.85
C PHE A 11 -1.23 -7.96 19.58
N CYS A 12 -0.59 -6.77 19.49
CA CYS A 12 0.39 -6.46 18.44
C CYS A 12 1.84 -6.36 18.97
N SER A 13 2.07 -6.81 20.20
CA SER A 13 3.36 -6.69 20.87
C SER A 13 3.62 -7.99 21.63
N ILE A 14 4.29 -8.97 21.01
CA ILE A 14 5.21 -9.94 21.65
C ILE A 14 5.79 -10.87 20.56
N VAL A 15 7.05 -10.59 20.23
CA VAL A 15 8.14 -11.54 19.93
C VAL A 15 8.00 -12.43 18.68
N LEU A 16 8.44 -11.87 17.56
CA LEU A 16 9.64 -12.35 16.86
C LEU A 16 10.31 -11.13 16.24
N LEU A 17 11.64 -11.13 16.22
CA LEU A 17 12.55 -10.15 15.64
C LEU A 17 12.22 -9.88 14.15
N SER A 18 11.11 -9.22 13.89
CA SER A 18 10.71 -8.84 12.54
C SER A 18 11.48 -7.56 12.26
N CYS A 19 12.71 -7.68 11.77
CA CYS A 19 13.42 -6.51 11.25
C CYS A 19 12.50 -5.84 10.23
N GLU A 20 12.22 -4.55 10.43
CA GLU A 20 11.52 -3.74 9.45
C GLU A 20 12.33 -3.80 8.15
N LYS A 21 11.73 -4.27 7.06
CA LYS A 21 12.34 -4.34 5.74
C LYS A 21 11.72 -3.26 4.86
N ASN A 22 12.53 -2.71 3.95
CA ASN A 22 12.05 -1.81 2.91
C ASN A 22 11.52 -2.65 1.75
N TYR A 23 10.33 -2.32 1.27
CA TYR A 23 9.75 -2.89 0.05
C TYR A 23 9.49 -1.75 -0.92
N VAL A 24 9.64 -2.03 -2.21
CA VAL A 24 9.37 -1.07 -3.27
C VAL A 24 7.99 -1.38 -3.85
N CYS A 25 7.05 -0.45 -3.76
CA CYS A 25 5.79 -0.52 -4.50
C CYS A 25 6.03 0.01 -5.92
N SER A 26 5.98 -0.87 -6.92
CA SER A 26 6.04 -0.49 -8.33
C SER A 26 4.62 -0.42 -8.90
N CYS A 27 4.19 0.79 -9.28
CA CYS A 27 2.88 1.04 -9.83
C CYS A 27 2.96 1.31 -11.33
N THR A 28 2.16 0.58 -12.11
CA THR A 28 2.01 0.76 -13.55
C THR A 28 0.64 1.36 -13.85
N ILE A 29 0.61 2.48 -14.57
CA ILE A 29 -0.62 3.14 -15.02
C ILE A 29 -0.94 2.65 -16.44
N LYS A 30 -2.11 2.00 -16.60
CA LYS A 30 -2.62 1.59 -17.89
C LYS A 30 -3.73 2.54 -18.33
N SER A 31 -3.45 3.38 -19.32
CA SER A 31 -4.48 4.21 -19.96
C SER A 31 -5.22 3.45 -21.06
N LYS A 32 -6.55 3.57 -21.09
CA LYS A 32 -7.39 3.01 -22.17
C LYS A 32 -7.44 3.93 -23.39
N ASN A 33 -7.20 5.23 -23.22
CA ASN A 33 -7.46 6.25 -24.24
C ASN A 33 -6.19 6.79 -24.92
N ILE A 34 -5.00 6.57 -24.36
CA ILE A 34 -3.73 7.05 -24.92
C ILE A 34 -2.85 5.84 -25.18
N LYS A 35 -2.27 5.77 -26.39
CA LYS A 35 -1.18 4.82 -26.74
C LYS A 35 -0.01 5.04 -25.76
N VAL A 36 -0.08 4.32 -24.64
CA VAL A 36 0.96 4.11 -23.62
C VAL A 36 1.53 5.41 -23.02
N LYS A 37 0.93 5.90 -21.94
CA LYS A 37 1.68 6.64 -20.91
C LYS A 37 2.23 5.64 -19.90
N ASN A 38 3.44 5.14 -20.13
CA ASN A 38 4.16 4.35 -19.13
C ASN A 38 4.74 5.31 -18.07
N GLN A 39 3.88 5.86 -17.22
CA GLN A 39 4.33 6.57 -16.03
C GLN A 39 4.45 5.54 -14.90
N MET A 40 5.67 5.36 -14.40
CA MET A 40 5.97 4.46 -13.29
C MET A 40 6.02 5.28 -12.00
N HIS A 41 5.15 4.95 -11.05
CA HIS A 41 5.24 5.50 -9.70
C HIS A 41 5.91 4.46 -8.79
N ILE A 42 6.93 4.91 -8.06
CA ILE A 42 7.73 4.06 -7.17
C ILE A 42 7.70 4.69 -5.78
N GLU A 43 7.16 3.96 -4.81
CA GLU A 43 7.16 4.36 -3.41
C GLU A 43 7.80 3.27 -2.55
N THR A 44 8.64 3.65 -1.60
CA THR A 44 9.24 2.70 -0.65
C THR A 44 8.38 2.61 0.60
N VAL A 45 7.88 1.41 0.90
CA VAL A 45 7.11 1.14 2.13
C VAL A 45 7.91 0.27 3.07
N LYS A 46 7.98 0.71 4.32
CA LYS A 46 8.55 -0.08 5.41
C LYS A 46 7.53 -1.08 5.93
N SER A 47 7.91 -2.36 6.02
CA SER A 47 7.01 -3.41 6.49
C SER A 47 7.76 -4.55 7.15
N TYR A 48 7.06 -5.26 8.03
CA TYR A 48 7.59 -6.41 8.77
C TYR A 48 7.46 -7.73 8.02
N ASN A 49 6.61 -7.79 6.99
CA ASN A 49 6.45 -8.95 6.11
C ASN A 49 5.81 -8.54 4.76
N ASP A 50 5.91 -9.45 3.79
CA ASP A 50 5.39 -9.29 2.43
C ASP A 50 3.89 -8.98 2.41
N LYS A 51 3.09 -9.69 3.21
CA LYS A 51 1.62 -9.49 3.26
C LYS A 51 1.25 -8.07 3.66
N CYS A 52 1.93 -7.51 4.67
CA CYS A 52 1.75 -6.14 5.11
C CYS A 52 2.27 -5.14 4.07
N ALA A 53 3.38 -5.45 3.38
CA ALA A 53 3.90 -4.61 2.30
C ALA A 53 2.92 -4.54 1.12
N THR A 54 2.38 -5.69 0.68
CA THR A 54 1.35 -5.77 -0.35
C THR A 54 0.10 -4.98 0.03
N ARG A 55 -0.35 -5.07 1.28
CA ARG A 55 -1.53 -4.33 1.75
C ARG A 55 -1.30 -2.82 1.74
N LYS A 56 -0.08 -2.37 2.07
CA LYS A 56 0.32 -0.96 1.96
C LYS A 56 0.38 -0.51 0.49
N CYS A 57 0.99 -1.29 -0.40
CA CYS A 57 1.01 -0.96 -1.83
C CYS A 57 -0.39 -0.90 -2.46
N LYS A 58 -1.34 -1.75 -2.02
CA LYS A 58 -2.75 -1.66 -2.45
C LYS A 58 -3.46 -0.40 -1.98
N ARG A 59 -3.08 0.15 -0.82
CA ARG A 59 -3.60 1.44 -0.36
C ARG A 59 -3.11 2.56 -1.26
N ILE A 60 -1.82 2.57 -1.60
CA ILE A 60 -1.23 3.50 -2.57
C ILE A 60 -1.95 3.38 -3.92
N GLU A 61 -2.15 2.16 -4.42
CA GLU A 61 -2.92 1.91 -5.65
C GLU A 61 -4.32 2.54 -5.61
N SER A 62 -5.02 2.42 -4.48
CA SER A 62 -6.35 2.99 -4.28
C SER A 62 -6.31 4.51 -4.25
N GLU A 63 -5.31 5.11 -3.60
CA GLU A 63 -5.13 6.56 -3.54
C GLU A 63 -4.84 7.15 -4.93
N PHE A 64 -4.00 6.47 -5.73
CA PHE A 64 -3.76 6.82 -7.13
C PHE A 64 -5.02 6.66 -7.99
N ASN A 65 -5.76 5.56 -7.83
CA ASN A 65 -6.95 5.33 -8.63
C ASN A 65 -8.08 6.33 -8.32
N ASN A 66 -8.11 6.87 -7.10
CA ASN A 66 -9.09 7.87 -6.66
C ASN A 66 -8.63 9.33 -6.84
N SER A 67 -7.38 9.57 -7.28
CA SER A 67 -6.90 10.93 -7.49
C SER A 67 -7.61 11.59 -8.68
N GLU A 68 -7.79 12.91 -8.60
CA GLU A 68 -8.55 13.67 -9.59
C GLU A 68 -7.88 13.63 -10.99
N ASP A 69 -6.57 13.40 -11.02
CA ASP A 69 -5.75 13.17 -12.22
C ASP A 69 -6.08 11.85 -12.94
N ASN A 70 -6.74 10.91 -12.25
CA ASN A 70 -7.05 9.57 -12.76
C ASN A 70 -8.53 9.43 -13.22
N ARG A 71 -9.27 10.54 -13.35
CA ARG A 71 -10.65 10.56 -13.91
C ARG A 71 -10.74 10.08 -15.38
N ASN A 72 -9.61 9.81 -16.03
CA ASN A 72 -9.53 9.35 -17.42
C ASN A 72 -9.68 7.83 -17.63
N ASN A 73 -10.24 7.11 -16.65
CA ASN A 73 -10.43 5.64 -16.71
C ASN A 73 -9.11 4.85 -16.80
N ASP A 74 -8.03 5.50 -16.35
CA ASP A 74 -6.70 4.93 -16.24
C ASP A 74 -6.71 3.96 -15.04
N THR A 75 -6.16 2.77 -15.22
CA THR A 75 -6.08 1.75 -14.16
C THR A 75 -4.65 1.68 -13.67
N THR A 76 -4.43 2.04 -12.41
CA THR A 76 -3.14 1.86 -11.73
C THR A 76 -3.11 0.51 -11.04
N ILE A 77 -2.02 -0.25 -11.25
CA ILE A 77 -1.76 -1.53 -10.59
C ILE A 77 -0.42 -1.44 -9.88
N CYS A 78 -0.40 -1.63 -8.55
CA CYS A 78 0.80 -1.57 -7.72
C CYS A 78 1.18 -2.94 -7.18
N THR A 79 2.45 -3.32 -7.35
CA THR A 79 3.01 -4.58 -6.82
C THR A 79 4.16 -4.28 -5.85
N ALA A 80 4.18 -4.98 -4.71
CA ALA A 80 5.30 -4.93 -3.77
C ALA A 80 6.45 -5.81 -4.28
N VAL A 81 7.63 -5.24 -4.45
CA VAL A 81 8.88 -5.92 -4.83
C VAL A 81 9.88 -5.78 -3.67
N PHE A 82 10.65 -6.83 -3.41
CA PHE A 82 11.69 -6.82 -2.38
C PHE A 82 12.99 -6.21 -2.90
#